data_AF-A0A7J5XW13-F1
#
_entry.id   AF-A0A7J5XW13-F1
#
_cell.length_a   1.000
_cell.length_b   1.000
_cell.length_c   1.000
_cell.angle_alpha   90.00
_cell.angle_beta   90.00
_cell.angle_gamma   90.00
#
_symmetry.space_group_name_H-M   'P 1'
#
loop_
_entity.id
_entity.type
_entity.pdbx_description
1 polymer ?
#
loop_
_entity_poly.entity_id
_entity_poly.type
_entity_poly.pdbx_seq_one_letter_code
_entity_poly.pdbx_strand_id
1 'polypeptide(L)'
;MSACRHSLQIECLFHIHAHKCELGTRIYILNHYTAGVILFGEREEVRRHTLSKIHFDSYGAIVSFVHVDGIHWTFLYINAEESTVYLADPACTQLCRAGRVRQCCQQIPTDWADIKWKGGVMKHPVQQDGNSCGVVVCMMAKEVMEVFPKTPTMAFGTTKKEMAHQRKVLAMEILTASVFDKEVNCAMCAGIKPPGSVPHHTHTDWIQCESCFRWCHTQCLHMDQKSLEEAQVGDWVCSLCNK
;
A
#
# COMPACT_ATOMS: atom_id res chain seq x y z
N MET A 1 -6.84 7.74 13.26
CA MET A 1 -7.52 6.74 12.38
C MET A 1 -7.28 6.95 10.89
N SER A 2 -7.15 8.19 10.37
CA SER A 2 -6.95 8.43 8.92
C SER A 2 -5.59 7.94 8.38
N ALA A 3 -4.50 8.20 9.11
CA ALA A 3 -3.15 7.82 8.68
C ALA A 3 -2.98 6.30 8.46
N CYS A 4 -3.59 5.48 9.32
CA CYS A 4 -3.55 4.02 9.23
C CYS A 4 -4.26 3.46 7.99
N ARG A 5 -5.30 4.14 7.49
CA ARG A 5 -5.99 3.72 6.25
C ARG A 5 -5.20 4.11 5.01
N HIS A 6 -4.59 5.30 5.01
CA HIS A 6 -3.74 5.75 3.90
C HIS A 6 -2.44 4.94 3.79
N SER A 7 -1.84 4.52 4.91
CA SER A 7 -0.64 3.69 4.86
C SER A 7 -0.89 2.31 4.25
N LEU A 8 -2.03 1.68 4.56
CA LEU A 8 -2.43 0.41 3.94
C LEU A 8 -2.55 0.52 2.41
N GLN A 9 -3.04 1.65 1.90
CA GLN A 9 -3.15 1.88 0.45
C GLN A 9 -1.77 2.00 -0.22
N ILE A 10 -0.85 2.76 0.38
CA ILE A 10 0.52 2.93 -0.14
C ILE A 10 1.28 1.60 -0.10
N GLU A 11 1.20 0.88 1.02
CA GLU A 11 1.85 -0.43 1.19
C GLU A 11 1.32 -1.46 0.19
N CYS A 12 0.00 -1.51 -0.01
CA CYS A 12 -0.62 -2.37 -1.02
C CYS A 12 -0.08 -2.06 -2.43
N LEU A 13 0.02 -0.78 -2.81
CA LEU A 13 0.57 -0.37 -4.10
C LEU A 13 2.04 -0.77 -4.27
N PHE A 14 2.84 -0.66 -3.21
CA PHE A 14 4.23 -1.13 -3.24
C PHE A 14 4.29 -2.63 -3.53
N HIS A 15 3.45 -3.43 -2.87
CA HIS A 15 3.38 -4.88 -3.13
C HIS A 15 2.90 -5.20 -4.55
N ILE A 16 1.90 -4.46 -5.06
CA ILE A 16 1.42 -4.62 -6.45
C ILE A 16 2.54 -4.34 -7.44
N HIS A 17 3.29 -3.25 -7.28
CA HIS A 17 4.40 -2.90 -8.17
C HIS A 17 5.54 -3.91 -8.08
N ALA A 18 5.93 -4.31 -6.86
CA ALA A 18 6.96 -5.32 -6.67
C ALA A 18 6.57 -6.66 -7.31
N HIS A 19 5.30 -7.07 -7.22
CA HIS A 19 4.80 -8.26 -7.89
C HIS A 19 4.85 -8.12 -9.42
N LYS A 20 4.37 -7.00 -9.97
CA LYS A 20 4.41 -6.73 -11.43
C LYS A 20 5.83 -6.75 -12.01
N CYS A 21 6.81 -6.34 -11.22
CA CYS A 21 8.23 -6.33 -11.60
C CYS A 21 9.00 -7.59 -11.18
N GLU A 22 8.32 -8.60 -10.60
CA GLU A 22 8.94 -9.86 -10.12
C GLU A 22 10.04 -9.64 -9.06
N LEU A 23 9.87 -8.65 -8.19
CA LEU A 23 10.86 -8.22 -7.19
C LEU A 23 10.62 -8.75 -5.78
N GLY A 24 9.63 -9.62 -5.57
CA GLY A 24 9.23 -10.09 -4.23
C GLY A 24 10.35 -10.77 -3.41
N THR A 25 11.38 -11.28 -4.07
CA THR A 25 12.58 -11.87 -3.44
C THR A 25 13.80 -10.97 -3.49
N ARG A 26 13.74 -9.82 -4.19
CA ARG A 26 14.88 -8.92 -4.42
C ARG A 26 14.75 -7.60 -3.68
N ILE A 27 13.53 -7.13 -3.47
CA ILE A 27 13.23 -5.93 -2.71
C ILE A 27 12.34 -6.29 -1.52
N TYR A 28 12.79 -5.92 -0.33
CA TYR A 28 11.98 -6.01 0.87
C TYR A 28 11.11 -4.76 1.02
N ILE A 29 9.79 -4.93 1.12
CA ILE A 29 8.87 -3.82 1.43
C ILE A 29 8.74 -3.73 2.93
N LEU A 30 9.28 -2.67 3.51
CA LEU A 30 9.22 -2.41 4.94
C LEU A 30 7.99 -1.55 5.25
N ASN A 31 7.20 -1.93 6.25
CA ASN A 31 6.04 -1.15 6.65
C ASN A 31 6.45 0.24 7.19
N HIS A 32 5.55 1.21 7.04
CA HIS A 32 5.81 2.62 7.37
C HIS A 32 6.13 2.89 8.85
N TYR A 33 5.57 2.08 9.75
CA TYR A 33 5.74 2.27 11.19
C TYR A 33 7.15 1.86 11.60
N THR A 34 7.60 0.68 11.21
CA THR A 34 8.96 0.20 11.46
C THR A 34 9.99 1.10 10.78
N ALA A 35 9.73 1.56 9.55
CA ALA A 35 10.59 2.54 8.89
C ALA A 35 10.66 3.87 9.65
N GLY A 36 9.53 4.34 10.20
CA GLY A 36 9.50 5.51 11.08
C GLY A 36 10.35 5.34 12.34
N VAL A 37 10.27 4.18 13.00
CA VAL A 37 11.10 3.86 14.18
C VAL A 37 12.59 3.82 13.81
N ILE A 38 12.96 3.23 12.68
CA ILE A 38 14.36 3.17 12.21
C ILE A 38 14.89 4.56 11.82
N LEU A 39 14.05 5.47 11.33
CA LEU A 39 14.49 6.81 10.95
C LEU A 39 14.52 7.80 12.13
N PHE A 40 13.57 7.66 13.07
CA PHE A 40 13.27 8.71 14.05
C PHE A 40 13.24 8.24 15.50
N GLY A 41 13.20 6.93 15.74
CA GLY A 41 13.13 6.35 17.08
C GLY A 41 14.46 6.41 17.83
N GLU A 42 14.35 6.29 19.15
CA GLU A 42 15.52 6.11 20.01
C GLU A 42 16.12 4.71 19.85
N ARG A 43 17.39 4.54 20.21
CA ARG A 43 18.11 3.26 20.05
C ARG A 43 17.39 2.08 20.72
N GLU A 44 16.76 2.30 21.87
CA GLU A 44 16.01 1.27 22.58
C GLU A 44 14.69 0.91 21.89
N GLU A 45 14.03 1.87 21.25
CA GLU A 45 12.83 1.61 20.46
C GLU A 45 13.18 0.79 19.22
N VAL A 46 14.25 1.16 18.53
CA VAL A 46 14.76 0.43 17.35
C VAL A 46 15.11 -1.01 17.70
N ARG A 47 15.77 -1.24 18.85
CA ARG A 47 16.08 -2.60 19.35
C ARG A 47 14.84 -3.48 19.52
N ARG A 48 13.72 -2.90 19.94
CA ARG A 48 12.44 -3.62 20.11
C ARG A 48 11.73 -3.93 18.78
N HIS A 49 12.09 -3.22 17.72
CA HIS A 49 11.54 -3.41 16.37
C HIS A 49 12.52 -4.13 15.44
N THR A 50 13.41 -4.94 16.04
CA THR A 50 14.34 -5.78 15.30
C THR A 50 13.59 -6.82 14.48
N LEU A 51 13.90 -6.88 13.19
CA LEU A 51 13.29 -7.81 12.24
C LEU A 51 14.08 -9.13 12.23
N SER A 52 14.18 -9.77 13.39
CA SER A 52 15.06 -10.94 13.65
C SER A 52 14.75 -12.19 12.83
N LYS A 53 13.59 -12.23 12.15
CA LYS A 53 13.18 -13.32 11.25
C LYS A 53 13.41 -12.99 9.77
N ILE A 54 13.98 -11.84 9.46
CA ILE A 54 14.22 -11.38 8.09
C ILE A 54 15.73 -11.38 7.86
N HIS A 55 16.16 -12.10 6.82
CA HIS A 55 17.55 -12.15 6.39
C HIS A 55 17.78 -11.10 5.31
N PHE A 56 18.34 -9.94 5.67
CA PHE A 56 18.43 -8.81 4.75
C PHE A 56 19.41 -9.04 3.60
N ASP A 57 20.41 -9.91 3.79
CA ASP A 57 21.34 -10.35 2.74
C ASP A 57 20.66 -11.08 1.59
N SER A 58 19.43 -11.55 1.77
CA SER A 58 18.64 -12.15 0.70
C SER A 58 18.04 -11.12 -0.27
N TYR A 59 18.08 -9.84 0.09
CA TYR A 59 17.53 -8.73 -0.69
C TYR A 59 18.64 -7.81 -1.20
N GLY A 60 18.40 -7.17 -2.34
CA GLY A 60 19.29 -6.12 -2.86
C GLY A 60 18.87 -4.72 -2.41
N ALA A 61 17.63 -4.55 -1.95
CA ALA A 61 17.14 -3.26 -1.46
C ALA A 61 15.96 -3.38 -0.49
N ILE A 62 15.72 -2.29 0.23
CA ILE A 62 14.49 -2.03 0.99
C ILE A 62 13.79 -0.82 0.39
N VAL A 63 12.47 -0.91 0.23
CA VAL A 63 11.60 0.22 -0.09
C VAL A 63 10.59 0.41 1.03
N SER A 64 10.32 1.67 1.36
CA SER A 64 9.34 2.03 2.37
C SER A 64 8.89 3.48 2.19
N PHE A 65 8.06 3.93 3.11
CA PHE A 65 7.54 5.27 3.18
C PHE A 65 7.31 5.62 4.64
N VAL A 66 7.42 6.90 4.99
CA VAL A 66 7.38 7.32 6.39
C VAL A 66 6.43 8.49 6.57
N HIS A 67 5.68 8.45 7.67
CA HIS A 67 4.78 9.52 8.06
C HIS A 67 5.52 10.53 8.94
N VAL A 68 5.84 11.69 8.38
CA VAL A 68 6.54 12.77 9.08
C VAL A 68 5.53 13.71 9.71
N ASP A 69 5.70 13.95 11.02
CA ASP A 69 4.92 14.89 11.85
C ASP A 69 3.39 14.71 11.76
N GLY A 70 2.93 13.51 11.39
CA GLY A 70 1.51 13.18 11.30
C GLY A 70 0.77 13.78 10.10
N ILE A 71 1.47 14.47 9.19
CA ILE A 71 0.84 15.25 8.10
C ILE A 71 1.43 15.00 6.72
N HIS A 72 2.60 14.35 6.62
CA HIS A 72 3.34 14.28 5.36
C HIS A 72 3.98 12.92 5.12
N TRP A 73 3.96 12.46 3.87
CA TRP A 73 4.56 11.18 3.47
C TRP A 73 5.88 11.42 2.73
N THR A 74 6.93 10.71 3.14
CA THR A 74 8.22 10.68 2.47
C THR A 74 8.55 9.27 1.99
N PHE A 75 9.33 9.15 0.92
CA PHE A 75 9.75 7.86 0.37
C PHE A 75 11.13 7.49 0.89
N LEU A 76 11.28 6.25 1.37
CA LEU A 76 12.54 5.68 1.84
C LEU A 76 12.97 4.56 0.89
N TYR A 77 14.19 4.66 0.37
CA TYR A 77 14.81 3.63 -0.45
C TYR A 77 16.22 3.35 0.04
N ILE A 78 16.52 2.10 0.35
CA ILE A 78 17.84 1.63 0.80
C ILE A 78 18.34 0.66 -0.26
N ASN A 79 19.39 1.04 -0.99
CA ASN A 79 20.01 0.23 -2.04
C ASN A 79 21.33 -0.35 -1.53
N ALA A 80 21.36 -1.65 -1.27
CA ALA A 80 22.55 -2.32 -0.74
C ALA A 80 23.69 -2.37 -1.77
N GLU A 81 23.36 -2.55 -3.05
CA GLU A 81 24.34 -2.61 -4.15
C GLU A 81 25.10 -1.29 -4.31
N GLU A 82 24.41 -0.16 -4.16
CA GLU A 82 25.03 1.17 -4.18
C GLU A 82 25.52 1.64 -2.79
N SER A 83 25.30 0.85 -1.74
CA SER A 83 25.53 1.23 -0.34
C SER A 83 24.90 2.59 0.01
N THR A 84 23.71 2.89 -0.53
CA THR A 84 23.11 4.22 -0.47
C THR A 84 21.70 4.20 0.09
N VAL A 85 21.44 5.12 1.01
CA VAL A 85 20.10 5.38 1.58
C VAL A 85 19.57 6.69 1.01
N TYR A 86 18.36 6.66 0.49
CA TYR A 86 17.63 7.78 -0.09
C TYR A 86 16.37 8.05 0.73
N LEU A 87 16.18 9.32 1.11
CA LEU A 87 14.95 9.80 1.75
C LEU A 87 14.41 10.96 0.89
N ALA A 88 13.47 10.64 -0.01
CA ALA A 88 12.89 11.59 -0.94
C ALA A 88 11.64 12.24 -0.33
N ASP A 89 11.64 13.58 -0.28
CA ASP A 89 10.53 14.39 0.22
C ASP A 89 9.75 14.96 -0.98
N PRO A 90 8.52 14.49 -1.27
CA PRO A 90 7.69 15.04 -2.35
C PRO A 90 7.55 16.56 -2.34
N ALA A 91 7.57 17.20 -1.17
CA ALA A 91 7.42 18.63 -1.00
C ALA A 91 8.71 19.42 -1.21
N CYS A 92 9.87 18.74 -1.20
CA CYS A 92 11.19 19.38 -1.13
C CYS A 92 11.28 20.43 0.01
N THR A 93 10.41 20.31 1.03
CA THR A 93 10.26 21.31 2.11
C THR A 93 11.36 21.21 3.13
N GLN A 94 11.99 20.05 3.23
CA GLN A 94 13.13 19.85 4.11
C GLN A 94 14.27 19.29 3.28
N LEU A 95 15.30 20.13 3.09
CA LEU A 95 16.64 19.72 2.69
C LEU A 95 16.91 18.34 3.26
N CYS A 96 17.18 17.39 2.36
CA CYS A 96 17.91 16.14 2.57
C CYS A 96 18.40 16.06 4.01
N ARG A 97 17.65 15.37 4.88
CA ARG A 97 18.03 15.15 6.29
C ARG A 97 19.26 14.23 6.33
N ALA A 98 20.40 14.69 5.82
CA ALA A 98 21.64 13.93 5.70
C ALA A 98 22.06 13.37 7.05
N GLY A 99 21.80 14.10 8.14
CA GLY A 99 21.97 13.62 9.51
C GLY A 99 21.07 12.44 9.89
N ARG A 100 19.82 12.40 9.42
CA ARG A 100 18.88 11.30 9.70
C ARG A 100 19.08 10.10 8.78
N VAL A 101 19.50 10.33 7.54
CA VAL A 101 19.98 9.26 6.68
C VAL A 101 21.18 8.57 7.33
N ARG A 102 22.13 9.33 7.88
CA ARG A 102 23.26 8.78 8.65
C ARG A 102 22.81 8.01 9.91
N GLN A 103 21.76 8.45 10.60
CA GLN A 103 21.22 7.74 11.75
C GLN A 103 20.54 6.42 11.35
N CYS A 104 19.76 6.43 10.26
CA CYS A 104 19.21 5.22 9.64
C CYS A 104 20.32 4.21 9.36
N CYS A 105 21.42 4.65 8.71
CA CYS A 105 22.57 3.80 8.40
C CYS A 105 23.17 3.07 9.61
N GLN A 106 23.11 3.66 10.81
CA GLN A 106 23.63 3.06 12.05
C GLN A 106 22.64 2.08 12.70
N GLN A 107 21.40 2.09 12.23
CA GLN A 107 20.27 1.32 12.73
C GLN A 107 19.78 0.28 11.71
N ILE A 108 20.40 0.22 10.53
CA ILE A 108 20.17 -0.82 9.52
C ILE A 108 20.47 -2.20 10.15
N PRO A 109 19.68 -3.24 9.82
CA PRO A 109 19.83 -4.59 10.35
C PRO A 109 21.27 -5.14 10.34
N THR A 110 21.56 -6.01 11.31
CA THR A 110 22.89 -6.58 11.56
C THR A 110 23.52 -7.25 10.35
N ASP A 111 22.72 -7.83 9.46
CA ASP A 111 23.17 -8.53 8.26
C ASP A 111 23.88 -7.55 7.29
N TRP A 112 23.49 -6.27 7.30
CA TRP A 112 24.11 -5.20 6.53
C TRP A 112 25.03 -4.28 7.35
N ALA A 113 25.49 -4.75 8.52
CA ALA A 113 26.33 -3.94 9.42
C ALA A 113 27.69 -3.59 8.81
N ASP A 114 28.22 -4.42 7.90
CA ASP A 114 29.53 -4.21 7.28
C ASP A 114 29.48 -3.25 6.07
N ILE A 115 28.28 -2.92 5.58
CA ILE A 115 28.11 -2.00 4.45
C ILE A 115 28.40 -0.56 4.92
N LYS A 116 29.30 0.11 4.20
CA LYS A 116 29.62 1.53 4.43
C LYS A 116 28.58 2.44 3.79
N TRP A 117 27.44 2.55 4.46
CA TRP A 117 26.31 3.32 3.96
C TRP A 117 26.59 4.82 3.82
N LYS A 118 26.13 5.40 2.73
CA LYS A 118 26.10 6.85 2.48
C LYS A 118 24.68 7.35 2.24
N GLY A 119 24.46 8.63 2.46
CA GLY A 119 23.22 9.29 2.06
C GLY A 119 23.26 9.72 0.60
N GLY A 120 22.18 9.43 -0.13
CA GLY A 120 21.98 9.85 -1.51
C GLY A 120 20.91 10.92 -1.64
N VAL A 121 20.96 11.67 -2.75
CA VAL A 121 19.90 12.58 -3.16
C VAL A 121 19.25 12.03 -4.41
N MET A 122 17.96 11.72 -4.32
CA MET A 122 17.16 11.27 -5.46
C MET A 122 16.51 12.48 -6.09
N LYS A 123 16.83 12.78 -7.36
CA LYS A 123 16.13 13.84 -8.09
C LYS A 123 14.73 13.35 -8.46
N HIS A 124 13.72 14.13 -8.11
CA HIS A 124 12.33 13.78 -8.38
C HIS A 124 11.47 15.02 -8.64
N PRO A 125 10.34 14.88 -9.35
CA PRO A 125 9.33 15.91 -9.44
C PRO A 125 8.83 16.34 -8.05
N VAL A 126 8.63 17.64 -7.85
CA VAL A 126 8.15 18.21 -6.58
C VAL A 126 6.62 18.37 -6.65
N GLN A 127 5.92 17.98 -5.59
CA GLN A 127 4.47 18.15 -5.49
C GLN A 127 4.10 19.63 -5.52
N GLN A 128 2.95 19.95 -6.11
CA GLN A 128 2.46 21.33 -6.26
C GLN A 128 1.28 21.65 -5.33
N ASP A 129 0.91 20.72 -4.45
CA ASP A 129 -0.19 20.86 -3.50
C ASP A 129 0.20 20.29 -2.11
N GLY A 130 -0.71 20.45 -1.13
CA GLY A 130 -0.49 19.99 0.25
C GLY A 130 -1.04 18.61 0.57
N ASN A 131 -1.50 17.81 -0.41
CA ASN A 131 -2.19 16.55 -0.13
C ASN A 131 -1.85 15.39 -1.07
N SER A 132 -0.94 15.58 -2.03
CA SER A 132 -0.53 14.57 -3.00
C SER A 132 0.76 13.85 -2.66
N CYS A 133 1.36 14.09 -1.48
CA CYS A 133 2.60 13.43 -1.06
C CYS A 133 2.52 11.91 -1.11
N GLY A 134 1.41 11.31 -0.67
CA GLY A 134 1.21 9.86 -0.76
C GLY A 134 1.14 9.32 -2.20
N VAL A 135 0.56 10.09 -3.13
CA VAL A 135 0.51 9.74 -4.57
C VAL A 135 1.92 9.78 -5.16
N VAL A 136 2.65 10.85 -4.89
CA VAL A 136 4.03 11.03 -5.35
C VAL A 136 4.94 9.93 -4.80
N VAL A 137 4.80 9.55 -3.53
CA VAL A 137 5.53 8.42 -2.91
C VAL A 137 5.26 7.10 -3.65
N CYS A 138 4.01 6.81 -4.04
CA CYS A 138 3.69 5.62 -4.82
C CYS A 138 4.36 5.64 -6.19
N MET A 139 4.36 6.81 -6.86
CA MET A 139 5.01 6.99 -8.15
C MET A 139 6.54 6.84 -8.06
N MET A 140 7.17 7.36 -7.01
CA MET A 140 8.60 7.17 -6.75
C MET A 140 8.96 5.69 -6.59
N ALA A 141 8.17 4.95 -5.80
CA ALA A 141 8.39 3.52 -5.59
C ALA A 141 8.24 2.72 -6.89
N LYS A 142 7.23 3.06 -7.69
CA LYS A 142 7.03 2.47 -9.02
C LYS A 142 8.27 2.66 -9.90
N GLU A 143 8.75 3.89 -10.05
CA GLU A 143 9.92 4.22 -10.87
C GLU A 143 11.17 3.47 -10.39
N VAL A 144 11.38 3.36 -9.07
CA VAL A 144 12.51 2.61 -8.50
C VAL A 144 12.41 1.13 -8.82
N MET A 145 11.24 0.53 -8.65
CA MET A 145 11.01 -0.90 -8.91
C MET A 145 11.17 -1.23 -10.39
N GLU A 146 10.67 -0.39 -11.30
CA GLU A 146 10.71 -0.65 -12.74
C GLU A 146 12.13 -0.72 -13.32
N VAL A 147 13.11 -0.06 -12.69
CA VAL A 147 14.50 -0.03 -13.18
C VAL A 147 15.50 -0.71 -12.24
N PHE A 148 15.03 -1.32 -11.15
CA PHE A 148 15.88 -1.98 -10.16
C PHE A 148 16.81 -3.03 -10.82
N PRO A 149 18.13 -3.05 -10.52
CA PRO A 149 18.82 -2.40 -9.40
C PRO A 149 19.33 -0.98 -9.64
N LYS A 150 19.06 -0.38 -10.81
CA LYS A 150 19.53 0.97 -11.14
C LYS A 150 18.75 2.03 -10.37
N THR A 151 19.33 3.22 -10.26
CA THR A 151 18.61 4.40 -9.77
C THR A 151 17.83 5.07 -10.91
N PRO A 152 16.52 5.33 -10.77
CA PRO A 152 15.72 5.93 -11.83
C PRO A 152 16.04 7.41 -12.06
N THR A 153 15.77 7.87 -13.29
CA THR A 153 15.55 9.29 -13.55
C THR A 153 14.05 9.55 -13.56
N MET A 154 13.53 10.14 -12.47
CA MET A 154 12.09 10.30 -12.31
C MET A 154 11.56 11.46 -13.17
N ALA A 155 10.62 11.14 -14.06
CA ALA A 155 10.02 12.10 -14.99
C ALA A 155 8.49 11.92 -15.05
N PHE A 156 7.79 12.37 -14.01
CA PHE A 156 6.33 12.40 -13.97
C PHE A 156 5.79 13.79 -13.60
N GLY A 157 4.59 14.11 -14.06
CA GLY A 157 3.94 15.39 -13.79
C GLY A 157 3.25 15.43 -12.42
N THR A 158 3.28 16.61 -11.78
CA THR A 158 2.75 16.85 -10.42
C THR A 158 1.66 17.92 -10.37
N THR A 159 1.10 18.31 -11.52
CA THR A 159 -0.02 19.25 -11.55
C THR A 159 -1.26 18.64 -10.88
N LYS A 160 -2.18 19.48 -10.40
CA LYS A 160 -3.43 19.03 -9.78
C LYS A 160 -4.23 18.06 -10.66
N LYS A 161 -4.26 18.29 -11.98
CA LYS A 161 -4.96 17.43 -12.94
C LYS A 161 -4.29 16.05 -13.04
N GLU A 162 -2.96 16.01 -13.07
CA GLU A 162 -2.18 14.78 -13.12
C GLU A 162 -2.32 14.00 -11.81
N MET A 163 -2.24 14.65 -10.66
CA MET A 163 -2.43 13.99 -9.35
C MET A 163 -3.84 13.41 -9.20
N ALA A 164 -4.87 14.12 -9.66
CA ALA A 164 -6.24 13.59 -9.68
C ALA A 164 -6.37 12.38 -10.61
N HIS A 165 -5.70 12.40 -11.76
CA HIS A 165 -5.66 11.26 -12.68
C HIS A 165 -4.92 10.07 -12.06
N GLN A 166 -3.74 10.30 -11.46
CA GLN A 166 -2.94 9.25 -10.83
C GLN A 166 -3.66 8.60 -9.66
N ARG A 167 -4.42 9.35 -8.85
CA ARG A 167 -5.30 8.75 -7.82
C ARG A 167 -6.28 7.75 -8.40
N LYS A 168 -6.88 8.04 -9.57
CA LYS A 168 -7.78 7.10 -10.25
C LYS A 168 -7.02 5.87 -10.74
N VAL A 169 -5.84 6.06 -11.33
CA VAL A 169 -4.99 4.96 -11.80
C VAL A 169 -4.63 4.03 -10.64
N LEU A 170 -4.07 4.56 -9.54
CA LEU A 170 -3.68 3.79 -8.37
C LEU A 170 -4.88 3.06 -7.73
N ALA A 171 -6.04 3.71 -7.65
CA ALA A 171 -7.26 3.05 -7.17
C ALA A 171 -7.67 1.88 -8.07
N MET A 172 -7.59 2.04 -9.40
CA MET A 172 -7.87 0.96 -10.33
C MET A 172 -6.85 -0.18 -10.25
N GLU A 173 -5.58 0.11 -9.97
CA GLU A 173 -4.56 -0.92 -9.76
C GLU A 173 -4.86 -1.75 -8.51
N ILE A 174 -5.22 -1.11 -7.39
CA ILE A 174 -5.63 -1.81 -6.17
C ILE A 174 -6.84 -2.69 -6.45
N LEU A 175 -7.88 -2.15 -7.12
CA LEU A 175 -9.10 -2.90 -7.42
C LEU A 175 -8.84 -4.09 -8.35
N THR A 176 -7.98 -3.91 -9.35
CA THR A 176 -7.60 -4.99 -10.28
C THR A 176 -6.79 -6.09 -9.60
N ALA A 177 -5.93 -5.72 -8.64
CA ALA A 177 -5.13 -6.69 -7.88
C ALA A 177 -5.89 -7.33 -6.72
N SER A 178 -7.05 -6.78 -6.34
CA SER A 178 -7.86 -7.29 -5.25
C SER A 178 -8.49 -8.64 -5.62
N VAL A 179 -8.37 -9.61 -4.73
CA VAL A 179 -9.06 -10.90 -4.87
C VAL A 179 -10.49 -10.74 -4.36
N PHE A 180 -11.45 -10.85 -5.26
CA PHE A 180 -12.88 -10.93 -4.94
C PHE A 180 -13.41 -12.26 -5.42
N ASP A 181 -13.76 -13.14 -4.49
CA ASP A 181 -14.40 -14.41 -4.82
C ASP A 181 -15.91 -14.19 -4.84
N LYS A 182 -16.49 -14.16 -6.04
CA LYS A 182 -17.93 -13.95 -6.22
C LYS A 182 -18.80 -15.04 -5.59
N GLU A 183 -18.25 -16.21 -5.29
CA GLU A 183 -18.98 -17.35 -4.74
C GLU A 183 -19.13 -17.26 -3.22
N VAL A 184 -18.16 -16.61 -2.55
CA VAL A 184 -18.15 -16.51 -1.09
C VAL A 184 -18.13 -15.07 -0.58
N ASN A 185 -17.82 -14.05 -1.36
CA ASN A 185 -17.82 -12.67 -0.91
C ASN A 185 -19.15 -11.96 -1.24
N CYS A 186 -19.65 -11.18 -0.28
CA CYS A 186 -20.70 -10.20 -0.54
C CYS A 186 -20.19 -9.13 -1.50
N ALA A 187 -20.89 -8.89 -2.62
CA ALA A 187 -20.50 -7.92 -3.63
C ALA A 187 -20.54 -6.46 -3.17
N MET A 188 -21.17 -6.17 -2.03
CA MET A 188 -21.29 -4.82 -1.47
C MET A 188 -20.21 -4.52 -0.43
N CYS A 189 -19.85 -5.49 0.42
CA CYS A 189 -18.93 -5.26 1.54
C CYS A 189 -17.70 -6.18 1.58
N ALA A 190 -17.60 -7.11 0.63
CA ALA A 190 -16.59 -8.17 0.57
C ALA A 190 -16.56 -9.11 1.79
N GLY A 191 -17.54 -9.05 2.69
CA GLY A 191 -17.68 -10.00 3.80
C GLY A 191 -17.80 -11.43 3.29
N ILE A 192 -17.09 -12.36 3.94
CA ILE A 192 -17.03 -13.78 3.53
C ILE A 192 -18.27 -14.51 4.07
N LYS A 193 -18.92 -15.26 3.20
CA LYS A 193 -19.96 -16.24 3.50
C LYS A 193 -19.32 -17.36 4.32
N PRO A 194 -19.77 -17.62 5.56
CA PRO A 194 -19.19 -18.67 6.38
C PRO A 194 -19.31 -20.03 5.66
N PRO A 195 -18.22 -20.80 5.52
CA PRO A 195 -18.29 -22.13 4.94
C PRO A 195 -19.20 -23.01 5.80
N GLY A 196 -20.17 -23.67 5.16
CA GLY A 196 -21.11 -24.56 5.87
C GLY A 196 -22.15 -23.84 6.73
N SER A 197 -22.50 -22.60 6.42
CA SER A 197 -23.64 -21.91 7.04
C SER A 197 -24.95 -22.67 6.76
N VAL A 198 -25.25 -23.59 7.67
CA VAL A 198 -26.56 -24.23 7.84
C VAL A 198 -27.60 -23.10 8.05
N PRO A 199 -28.83 -23.19 7.53
CA PRO A 199 -29.78 -22.06 7.43
C PRO A 199 -30.19 -21.35 8.74
N HIS A 200 -29.65 -21.71 9.90
CA HIS A 200 -30.18 -21.32 11.20
C HIS A 200 -29.20 -20.64 12.17
N HIS A 201 -27.94 -20.36 11.79
CA HIS A 201 -26.93 -19.89 12.76
C HIS A 201 -26.18 -18.61 12.41
N THR A 202 -26.54 -17.89 11.35
CA THR A 202 -26.04 -16.54 11.10
C THR A 202 -27.19 -15.59 10.86
N HIS A 203 -27.28 -14.51 11.65
CA HIS A 203 -28.28 -13.43 11.56
C HIS A 203 -28.20 -12.60 10.25
N THR A 204 -27.61 -13.16 9.19
CA THR A 204 -27.28 -12.46 7.97
C THR A 204 -27.83 -13.23 6.79
N ASP A 205 -28.98 -12.79 6.26
CA ASP A 205 -29.55 -13.36 5.05
C ASP A 205 -28.76 -12.96 3.81
N TRP A 206 -28.76 -13.85 2.83
CA TRP A 206 -28.03 -13.70 1.58
C TRP A 206 -28.98 -13.87 0.39
N ILE A 207 -28.73 -13.10 -0.66
CA ILE A 207 -29.44 -13.20 -1.94
C ILE A 207 -28.43 -13.20 -3.10
N GLN A 208 -28.71 -13.97 -4.14
CA GLN A 208 -27.87 -14.07 -5.34
C GLN A 208 -28.55 -13.37 -6.51
N CYS A 209 -27.80 -12.58 -7.28
CA CYS A 209 -28.27 -11.96 -8.50
C CYS A 209 -28.35 -12.99 -9.64
N GLU A 210 -29.49 -13.10 -10.31
CA GLU A 210 -29.66 -14.02 -11.43
C GLU A 210 -28.87 -13.61 -12.69
N SER A 211 -28.55 -12.32 -12.84
CA SER A 211 -27.82 -11.82 -14.02
C SER A 211 -26.30 -12.01 -13.93
N CYS A 212 -25.70 -11.74 -12.77
CA CYS A 212 -24.23 -11.79 -12.60
C CYS A 212 -23.75 -12.84 -11.59
N PHE A 213 -24.67 -13.59 -10.98
CA PHE A 213 -24.42 -14.66 -10.01
C PHE A 213 -23.67 -14.20 -8.75
N ARG A 214 -23.61 -12.89 -8.47
CA ARG A 214 -22.98 -12.34 -7.27
C ARG A 214 -23.91 -12.44 -6.07
N TRP A 215 -23.33 -12.77 -4.92
CA TRP A 215 -24.02 -12.80 -3.63
C TRP A 215 -23.97 -11.44 -2.92
N CYS A 216 -25.03 -11.10 -2.23
CA CYS A 216 -25.13 -9.89 -1.39
C CYS A 216 -25.76 -10.24 -0.04
N HIS A 217 -25.30 -9.60 1.04
CA HIS A 217 -26.06 -9.54 2.29
C HIS A 217 -27.30 -8.66 2.07
N THR A 218 -28.45 -9.09 2.57
CA THR A 218 -29.69 -8.28 2.52
C THR A 218 -29.53 -6.96 3.27
N GLN A 219 -28.79 -6.95 4.38
CA GLN A 219 -28.49 -5.74 5.15
C GLN A 219 -27.61 -4.75 4.36
N CYS A 220 -26.68 -5.25 3.54
CA CYS A 220 -25.86 -4.39 2.68
C CYS A 220 -26.67 -3.76 1.54
N LEU A 221 -27.83 -4.33 1.23
CA LEU A 221 -28.79 -3.81 0.25
C LEU A 221 -29.91 -3.00 0.92
N HIS A 222 -29.93 -2.91 2.25
CA HIS A 222 -31.04 -2.36 3.04
C HIS A 222 -32.40 -3.00 2.69
N MET A 223 -32.40 -4.29 2.36
CA MET A 223 -33.63 -5.04 2.12
C MET A 223 -34.27 -5.44 3.45
N ASP A 224 -35.56 -5.19 3.57
CA ASP A 224 -36.38 -5.75 4.64
C ASP A 224 -36.85 -7.18 4.28
N GLN A 225 -37.47 -7.85 5.25
CA GLN A 225 -37.92 -9.24 5.10
C GLN A 225 -38.90 -9.42 3.95
N LYS A 226 -39.83 -8.46 3.77
CA LYS A 226 -40.83 -8.51 2.70
C LYS A 226 -40.19 -8.41 1.32
N SER A 227 -39.26 -7.47 1.17
CA SER A 227 -38.50 -7.27 -0.07
C SER A 227 -37.64 -8.48 -0.41
N LEU A 228 -37.09 -9.15 0.61
CA LEU A 228 -36.36 -10.41 0.43
C LEU A 228 -37.28 -11.53 -0.06
N GLU A 229 -38.44 -11.72 0.58
CA GLU A 229 -39.41 -12.75 0.17
C GLU A 229 -39.88 -12.53 -1.27
N GLU A 230 -40.19 -11.29 -1.67
CA GLU A 230 -40.53 -10.96 -3.05
C GLU A 230 -39.38 -11.26 -4.02
N ALA A 231 -38.15 -10.91 -3.62
CA ALA A 231 -36.95 -11.14 -4.43
C ALA A 231 -36.53 -12.61 -4.52
N GLN A 232 -36.92 -13.46 -3.56
CA GLN A 232 -36.66 -14.90 -3.59
C GLN A 232 -37.64 -15.67 -4.48
N VAL A 233 -38.83 -15.11 -4.72
CA VAL A 233 -39.86 -15.73 -5.57
C VAL A 233 -39.68 -15.39 -7.05
N GLY A 234 -39.00 -14.28 -7.36
CA GLY A 234 -38.77 -13.83 -8.74
C GLY A 234 -37.29 -13.79 -9.16
N ASP A 235 -37.05 -13.45 -10.43
CA ASP A 235 -35.71 -13.25 -10.97
C ASP A 235 -35.11 -11.94 -10.43
N TRP A 236 -34.44 -12.01 -9.28
CA TRP A 236 -33.84 -10.82 -8.69
C TRP A 236 -32.54 -10.41 -9.39
N VAL A 237 -32.50 -9.14 -9.81
CA VAL A 237 -31.32 -8.52 -10.45
C VAL A 237 -30.76 -7.44 -9.53
N CYS A 238 -29.48 -7.56 -9.18
CA CYS A 238 -28.83 -6.60 -8.29
C CYS A 238 -28.65 -5.21 -8.93
N SER A 239 -28.47 -4.20 -8.09
CA SER A 239 -28.20 -2.82 -8.49
C SER A 239 -26.93 -2.62 -9.34
N LEU A 240 -26.00 -3.58 -9.32
CA LEU A 240 -24.80 -3.54 -10.16
C LEU A 240 -25.06 -3.93 -11.62
N CYS A 241 -26.10 -4.74 -11.86
CA CYS A 241 -26.53 -5.18 -13.20
C CYS A 241 -27.57 -4.24 -13.80
N ASN A 242 -28.33 -3.54 -12.95
CA ASN A 242 -29.46 -2.71 -13.37
C ASN A 242 -29.02 -1.30 -13.83
N LYS A 243 -27.97 -1.23 -14.66
CA LYS A 243 -27.45 0.03 -15.23
C LYS A 243 -28.06 0.35 -16.58
#